data_AF-A0AAC9JI44-F1
#
_entry.id   AF-A0AAC9JI44-F1
#
_cell.length_a   1.000
_cell.length_b   1.000
_cell.length_c   1.000
_cell.angle_alpha   90.00
_cell.angle_beta   90.00
_cell.angle_gamma   90.00
#
_symmetry.space_group_name_H-M   'P 1'
#
loop_
_entity.id
_entity.type
_entity.pdbx_description
1 polymer ?
#
loop_
_entity_poly.entity_id
_entity_poly.type
_entity_poly.pdbx_seq_one_letter_code
_entity_poly.pdbx_strand_id
1 'polypeptide(L)' 'MTTPTITYRLIDKNSTRYARGKEHAKFMIIEDGVELGYLWMSNEDIEENAKENPLQRDVLLQGIM' A
#
# COMPACT_ATOMS: atom_id res chain seq x y z
N MET A 1 24.44 9.43 -3.66
CA MET A 1 23.23 8.87 -4.29
C MET A 1 22.14 8.99 -3.25
N THR A 2 21.05 9.71 -3.53
CA THR A 2 19.88 9.72 -2.66
C THR A 2 19.17 8.38 -2.81
N THR A 3 18.80 7.74 -1.70
CA THR A 3 17.96 6.54 -1.73
C THR A 3 16.62 6.93 -2.38
N PRO A 4 16.12 6.16 -3.37
CA PRO A 4 14.82 6.43 -3.96
C PRO A 4 13.75 6.41 -2.87
N THR A 5 12.86 7.41 -2.87
CA THR A 5 11.79 7.53 -1.88
C THR A 5 10.53 6.91 -2.43
N ILE A 6 10.14 5.77 -1.88
CA ILE A 6 8.87 5.09 -2.21
C ILE A 6 7.77 5.65 -1.31
N THR A 7 6.66 6.05 -1.91
CA THR A 7 5.45 6.48 -1.23
C THR A 7 4.23 5.76 -1.80
N TYR A 8 3.16 5.73 -1.02
CA TYR A 8 1.96 4.96 -1.33
C TYR A 8 0.75 5.88 -1.39
N ARG A 9 -0.21 5.56 -2.26
CA ARG A 9 -1.52 6.23 -2.29
C ARG A 9 -2.62 5.19 -2.40
N LEU A 10 -3.51 5.13 -1.42
CA LEU A 10 -4.67 4.22 -1.47
C LEU A 10 -5.60 4.63 -2.62
N ILE A 11 -5.87 3.70 -3.52
CA ILE A 11 -6.78 3.87 -4.66
C ILE A 11 -8.16 3.30 -4.32
N ASP A 12 -8.21 2.08 -3.77
CA ASP A 12 -9.46 1.33 -3.58
C ASP A 12 -9.37 0.31 -2.43
N LYS A 13 -10.51 -0.06 -1.87
CA LYS A 13 -10.68 -1.16 -0.92
C LYS A 13 -11.82 -2.07 -1.35
N ASN A 14 -11.50 -3.34 -1.61
CA ASN A 14 -12.45 -4.30 -2.14
C ASN A 14 -12.83 -5.37 -1.11
N SER A 15 -13.99 -5.18 -0.48
CA SER A 15 -14.56 -6.11 0.51
C SER A 15 -14.81 -7.52 -0.05
N THR A 16 -15.13 -7.65 -1.34
CA THR A 16 -15.35 -8.96 -1.98
C THR A 16 -14.06 -9.75 -2.10
N ARG A 17 -12.94 -9.09 -2.39
CA ARG A 17 -11.61 -9.73 -2.42
C ARG A 17 -11.18 -10.14 -1.02
N TYR A 18 -11.39 -9.27 -0.04
CA TYR A 18 -11.10 -9.57 1.36
C TYR A 18 -11.88 -10.79 1.88
N ALA A 19 -13.19 -10.83 1.62
CA ALA A 19 -14.03 -11.98 2.00
C ALA A 19 -13.58 -13.31 1.34
N ARG A 20 -12.78 -13.25 0.28
CA ARG A 20 -12.18 -14.42 -0.40
C ARG A 20 -10.74 -14.71 0.04
N GLY A 21 -10.24 -14.01 1.07
CA GLY A 21 -8.85 -14.12 1.53
C GLY A 21 -7.84 -13.66 0.48
N LYS A 22 -8.20 -12.66 -0.33
CA LYS A 22 -7.32 -12.07 -1.35
C LYS A 22 -6.88 -10.67 -0.95
N GLU A 23 -5.79 -10.22 -1.55
CA GLU A 23 -5.27 -8.86 -1.46
C GLU A 23 -6.37 -7.89 -1.87
N HIS A 24 -6.68 -6.92 -1.03
CA HIS A 24 -7.96 -6.20 -1.09
C HIS A 24 -7.82 -4.69 -1.09
N ALA A 25 -6.68 -4.16 -0.66
CA ALA A 25 -6.39 -2.74 -0.74
C ALA A 25 -5.51 -2.48 -1.96
N LYS A 26 -5.95 -1.60 -2.86
CA LYS A 26 -5.19 -1.23 -4.06
C LYS A 26 -4.40 0.03 -3.76
N PHE A 27 -3.07 -0.02 -3.84
CA PHE A 27 -2.19 1.13 -3.67
C PHE A 27 -1.50 1.49 -4.97
N MET A 28 -1.40 2.79 -5.29
CA MET A 28 -0.43 3.32 -6.25
C MET A 28 0.94 3.38 -5.57
N ILE A 29 1.96 2.92 -6.27
CA ILE A 29 3.37 3.04 -5.89
C ILE A 29 3.95 4.26 -6.60
N ILE A 30 4.50 5.17 -5.82
CA ILE A 30 5.08 6.42 -6.30
C ILE A 30 6.55 6.43 -5.89
N GLU A 31 7.46 6.46 -6.86
CA GLU A 31 8.91 6.54 -6.63
C GLU A 31 9.40 7.91 -7.07
N ASP A 32 10.01 8.66 -6.16
CA ASP A 32 10.54 10.01 -6.40
C ASP A 32 9.53 10.96 -7.08
N GLY A 33 8.25 10.81 -6.73
CA GLY A 33 7.13 11.62 -7.27
C GLY A 33 6.55 11.11 -8.60
N VAL A 34 7.07 10.01 -9.15
CA VAL A 34 6.58 9.39 -10.39
C VAL A 34 5.70 8.19 -10.06
N GLU A 35 4.47 8.17 -10.60
CA GLU A 35 3.59 7.01 -10.50
C GLU A 35 4.13 5.85 -11.33
N LEU A 36 4.53 4.76 -10.67
CA LEU A 36 5.09 3.59 -11.36
C LEU A 36 4.01 2.57 -11.73
N GLY A 37 2.97 2.43 -10.90
CA GLY A 37 1.93 1.44 -11.07
C GLY A 37 1.25 1.11 -9.75
N TYR A 38 0.33 0.13 -9.77
CA TYR A 38 -0.42 -0.24 -8.58
C TYR A 38 -0.18 -1.69 -8.16
N LEU A 39 -0.37 -1.96 -6.88
CA LEU A 39 -0.39 -3.30 -6.29
C LEU A 39 -1.64 -3.49 -5.43
N TRP A 40 -2.12 -4.72 -5.36
CA TRP A 40 -3.10 -5.11 -4.35
C TRP A 40 -2.34 -5.67 -3.14
N MET A 41 -2.74 -5.27 -1.94
CA MET A 41 -2.12 -5.70 -0.68
C MET A 41 -3.16 -6.36 0.24
N SER A 42 -2.74 -7.41 0.96
CA SER A 42 -3.46 -8.00 2.09
C SER A 42 -3.25 -7.17 3.38
N ASN A 43 -3.94 -7.52 4.47
CA ASN A 43 -3.71 -6.86 5.77
C ASN A 43 -2.26 -7.09 6.24
N GLU A 44 -1.73 -8.30 6.05
CA GLU A 44 -0.35 -8.65 6.40
C GLU A 44 0.66 -7.82 5.60
N ASP A 45 0.48 -7.74 4.27
CA ASP A 45 1.35 -6.91 3.42
C ASP A 45 1.32 -5.43 3.85
N ILE A 46 0.15 -4.90 4.20
CA ILE A 46 0.00 -3.51 4.65
C ILE A 46 0.77 -3.29 5.95
N GLU A 47 0.64 -4.19 6.91
CA GLU A 47 1.30 -4.08 8.21
C GLU A 47 2.82 -4.18 8.09
N GLU A 48 3.34 -5.12 7.29
CA GLU A 48 4.77 -5.25 7.04
C GLU A 48 5.33 -4.02 6.31
N ASN A 49 4.67 -3.57 5.24
CA ASN A 49 5.08 -2.35 4.54
C ASN A 49 5.04 -1.11 5.45
N ALA A 50 4.07 -1.04 6.38
CA ALA A 50 3.95 0.07 7.32
C ALA A 50 5.06 0.08 8.39
N LYS A 51 5.61 -1.10 8.74
CA LYS A 51 6.79 -1.21 9.60
C LYS A 51 8.06 -0.75 8.88
N GLU A 52 8.22 -1.15 7.61
CA GLU A 52 9.37 -0.79 6.79
C GLU A 52 9.35 0.67 6.33
N ASN A 53 8.16 1.29 6.24
CA ASN A 53 7.97 2.68 5.80
C ASN A 53 7.25 3.53 6.86
N PRO A 54 7.89 3.87 7.99
CA PRO A 54 7.24 4.59 9.09
C PRO A 54 6.62 5.93 8.70
N LEU A 55 7.18 6.64 7.72
CA LEU A 55 6.67 7.93 7.22
C LEU A 55 5.37 7.78 6.41
N GLN A 56 5.06 6.58 5.93
CA GLN A 56 3.88 6.25 5.14
C GLN A 56 2.89 5.38 5.91
N ARG A 57 3.18 5.06 7.19
CA ARG A 57 2.37 4.18 8.04
C ARG A 57 0.90 4.56 8.03
N ASP A 58 0.57 5.83 8.26
CA ASP A 58 -0.82 6.27 8.33
C ASP A 58 -1.56 6.14 7.00
N VAL A 59 -0.86 6.23 5.87
CA VAL A 59 -1.45 6.02 4.54
C VAL A 59 -1.68 4.54 4.27
N LEU A 60 -0.70 3.70 4.62
CA LEU A 60 -0.79 2.25 4.47
C LEU A 60 -1.92 1.67 5.33
N LEU A 61 -2.04 2.08 6.58
CA LEU A 61 -3.07 1.56 7.49
C LEU A 61 -4.51 1.94 7.09
N GLN A 62 -4.71 2.93 6.20
CA GLN A 62 -6.04 3.20 5.63
C GLN A 62 -6.58 2.02 4.80
N GLY A 63 -5.67 1.17 4.29
CA GLY A 63 -5.98 0.00 3.48
C GLY A 63 -6.61 -1.15 4.26
N ILE A 64 -6.43 -1.21 5.58
CA ILE A 64 -6.91 -2.32 6.42
C ILE A 64 -8.45 -2.41 6.40
N MET A 65 -8.94 -3.66 6.43
CA MET A 65 -10.35 -4.03 6.57
C MET A 65 -10.59 -5.08 7.65
#